data_AF-A0A183AQT3-F1
#
_entry.id   AF-A0A183AQT3-F1
#
_cell.length_a   1.000
_cell.length_b   1.000
_cell.length_c   1.000
_cell.angle_alpha   90.00
_cell.angle_beta   90.00
_cell.angle_gamma   90.00
#
_symmetry.space_group_name_H-M   'P 1'
#
loop_
_entity.id
_entity.type
_entity.pdbx_description
1 polymer ?
#
loop_
_entity_poly.entity_id
_entity_poly.type
_entity_poly.pdbx_seq_one_letter_code
_entity_poly.pdbx_strand_id
1 'polypeptide(L)'
;MCDESADRLALEANLGKNRHLDIVPHDANRVALKAVRGVDGSDYINASYIDGYRTRAAYIATQAPLACTLEDFWRMIWETGSCLIVRLESLPSLNDPKSADAPIYWPTIQSARHGFLVIDPIATYTMNSYVLRELRITDTRDGTTRTVRQFDATPTTDAMIEFEPAHGGFGSTRLERLNEPGVKLLDLNDCDPLAASSSPSQTDSLLDASLTNGNSNMNRLRPINANFKQRYQSLCEAMLETVIQVHKTKEHFGMDGPITVHCNLGAGRTGVFLAISLVLQRMRYEGVVDMFQTVKLLRWQRPGLVSTAAEYAFCYATALEYLDAFERYTN
;
A
#
# COMPACT_ATOMS: atom_id res chain seq x y z
N MET A 1 -18.77 20.02 21.55
CA MET A 1 -17.85 20.36 20.44
C MET A 1 -17.91 19.20 19.48
N CYS A 2 -18.76 19.30 18.47
CA CYS A 2 -18.84 18.30 17.42
C CYS A 2 -17.59 18.40 16.56
N ASP A 3 -17.12 17.24 16.12
CA ASP A 3 -15.87 17.03 15.42
C ASP A 3 -15.90 17.63 14.00
N GLU A 4 -15.46 18.89 13.87
CA GLU A 4 -15.31 19.60 12.57
C GLU A 4 -14.28 18.93 11.62
N SER A 5 -13.57 17.89 12.08
CA SER A 5 -12.53 17.24 11.28
C SER A 5 -13.07 16.17 10.32
N ALA A 6 -14.10 15.42 10.72
CA ALA A 6 -14.74 14.37 9.91
C ALA A 6 -15.44 14.88 8.65
N ASP A 7 -15.81 16.17 8.60
CA ASP A 7 -16.55 16.78 7.50
C ASP A 7 -15.67 17.11 6.27
N ARG A 8 -14.34 17.17 6.41
CA ARG A 8 -13.46 17.65 5.32
C ARG A 8 -13.19 16.62 4.23
N LEU A 9 -13.20 15.33 4.57
CA LEU A 9 -13.11 14.24 3.59
C LEU A 9 -14.39 14.09 2.76
N ALA A 10 -15.53 14.46 3.36
CA ALA A 10 -16.87 14.35 2.80
C ALA A 10 -17.32 15.59 2.00
N LEU A 11 -16.49 16.63 1.90
CA LEU A 11 -16.75 17.78 1.05
C LEU A 11 -16.91 17.31 -0.41
N GLU A 12 -18.03 17.70 -1.06
CA GLU A 12 -18.29 17.37 -2.47
C GLU A 12 -17.10 17.78 -3.38
N ALA A 13 -16.44 18.89 -3.05
CA ALA A 13 -15.25 19.39 -3.75
C ALA A 13 -14.06 18.42 -3.76
N ASN A 14 -14.00 17.48 -2.81
CA ASN A 14 -12.89 16.53 -2.67
C ASN A 14 -13.18 15.16 -3.31
N LEU A 15 -14.43 14.87 -3.69
CA LEU A 15 -14.80 13.57 -4.28
C LEU A 15 -13.99 13.26 -5.54
N GLY A 16 -13.83 14.26 -6.42
CA GLY A 16 -13.04 14.13 -7.65
C GLY A 16 -11.52 14.05 -7.46
N LYS A 17 -11.02 14.20 -6.22
CA LYS A 17 -9.59 14.14 -5.89
C LYS A 17 -9.13 12.75 -5.44
N ASN A 18 -10.06 11.79 -5.34
CA ASN A 18 -9.81 10.42 -4.90
C ASN A 18 -9.87 9.44 -6.08
N ARG A 19 -8.86 8.57 -6.22
CA ARG A 19 -8.91 7.46 -7.19
C ARG A 19 -9.99 6.43 -6.82
N HIS A 20 -10.13 6.18 -5.52
CA HIS A 20 -11.09 5.25 -4.95
C HIS A 20 -11.64 5.80 -3.63
N LEU A 21 -12.96 5.75 -3.42
CA LEU A 21 -13.61 6.35 -2.26
C LEU A 21 -13.39 5.53 -0.98
N ASP A 22 -13.19 4.22 -1.08
CA ASP A 22 -12.89 3.37 0.09
C ASP A 22 -11.45 3.54 0.61
N ILE A 23 -10.56 4.18 -0.16
CA ILE A 23 -9.15 4.38 0.20
C ILE A 23 -8.89 5.87 0.35
N VAL A 24 -9.33 6.42 1.47
CA VAL A 24 -9.15 7.82 1.87
C VAL A 24 -8.32 7.90 3.16
N PRO A 25 -7.56 8.99 3.37
CA PRO A 25 -6.77 9.15 4.58
C PRO A 25 -7.67 9.34 5.81
N HIS A 26 -7.21 8.93 6.99
CA HIS A 26 -7.87 9.31 8.25
C HIS A 26 -7.58 10.79 8.57
N ASP A 27 -8.53 11.50 9.16
CA ASP A 27 -8.34 12.92 9.51
C ASP A 27 -7.21 13.15 10.50
N ALA A 28 -7.01 12.22 11.43
CA ALA A 28 -6.00 12.31 12.48
C ALA A 28 -4.55 12.42 11.96
N ASN A 29 -4.27 11.88 10.78
CA ASN A 29 -2.92 11.85 10.19
C ASN A 29 -2.90 12.16 8.69
N ARG A 30 -3.95 12.77 8.14
CA ARG A 30 -3.94 13.24 6.75
C ARG A 30 -2.87 14.30 6.55
N VAL A 31 -2.29 14.34 5.36
CA VAL A 31 -1.44 15.46 4.98
C VAL A 31 -2.34 16.65 4.60
N ALA A 32 -2.25 17.73 5.37
CA ALA A 32 -3.01 18.95 5.12
C ALA A 32 -2.14 19.98 4.39
N LEU A 33 -2.61 20.46 3.24
CA LEU A 33 -1.96 21.53 2.48
C LEU A 33 -2.37 22.89 3.03
N LYS A 34 -1.55 23.92 2.80
CA LYS A 34 -1.95 25.30 3.10
C LYS A 34 -3.14 25.69 2.23
N ALA A 35 -4.26 26.03 2.87
CA ALA A 35 -5.47 26.43 2.19
C ALA A 35 -5.25 27.67 1.31
N VAL A 36 -5.78 27.61 0.09
CA VAL A 36 -5.81 28.72 -0.86
C VAL A 36 -7.08 29.53 -0.64
N ARG A 37 -6.95 30.85 -0.48
CA ARG A 37 -8.10 31.73 -0.21
C ARG A 37 -9.13 31.63 -1.35
N GLY A 38 -10.38 31.37 -0.99
CA GLY A 38 -11.49 31.29 -1.93
C GLY A 38 -11.56 29.99 -2.74
N VAL A 39 -10.74 28.99 -2.42
CA VAL A 39 -10.79 27.67 -3.05
C VAL A 39 -11.10 26.61 -2.00
N ASP A 40 -12.34 26.16 -1.97
CA ASP A 40 -12.80 25.12 -1.05
C ASP A 40 -12.11 23.78 -1.35
N GLY A 41 -11.77 23.03 -0.31
CA GLY A 41 -11.05 21.76 -0.42
C GLY A 41 -9.60 21.88 -0.92
N SER A 42 -9.03 23.09 -0.99
CA SER A 42 -7.62 23.29 -1.38
C SER A 42 -6.61 22.80 -0.33
N ASP A 43 -7.03 22.54 0.90
CA ASP A 43 -6.20 21.92 1.94
C ASP A 43 -6.14 20.38 1.84
N TYR A 44 -6.90 19.80 0.91
CA TYR A 44 -7.03 18.35 0.78
C TYR A 44 -6.13 17.76 -0.30
N ILE A 45 -5.47 16.66 0.07
CA ILE A 45 -4.85 15.68 -0.83
C ILE A 45 -5.02 14.29 -0.21
N ASN A 46 -5.22 13.25 -1.03
CA ASN A 46 -5.35 11.87 -0.54
C ASN A 46 -3.98 11.29 -0.16
N ALA A 47 -3.49 11.68 1.02
CA ALA A 47 -2.22 11.26 1.57
C ALA A 47 -2.28 11.18 3.10
N SER A 48 -1.55 10.22 3.68
CA SER A 48 -1.45 10.02 5.12
C SER A 48 0.02 10.03 5.56
N TYR A 49 0.31 10.69 6.67
CA TYR A 49 1.58 10.53 7.36
C TYR A 49 1.64 9.14 8.01
N ILE A 50 2.76 8.46 7.81
CA ILE A 50 3.03 7.14 8.38
C ILE A 50 4.30 7.21 9.21
N ASP A 51 4.22 6.69 10.42
CA ASP A 51 5.35 6.58 11.33
C ASP A 51 6.40 5.59 10.82
N GLY A 52 7.66 5.95 11.00
CA GLY A 52 8.81 5.10 10.79
C GLY A 52 9.19 4.31 12.04
N TYR A 53 10.25 3.52 11.95
CA TYR A 53 10.75 2.76 13.09
C TYR A 53 11.30 3.67 14.19
N ARG A 54 12.00 4.76 13.82
CA ARG A 54 12.68 5.69 14.75
C ARG A 54 11.98 7.03 14.91
N THR A 55 11.24 7.47 13.90
CA THR A 55 10.71 8.82 13.80
C THR A 55 9.25 8.78 13.42
N ARG A 56 8.45 9.65 14.03
CA ARG A 56 7.06 9.86 13.59
C ARG A 56 7.02 10.54 12.23
N ALA A 57 5.93 10.33 11.50
CA ALA A 57 5.72 10.92 10.17
C ALA A 57 6.93 10.76 9.24
N ALA A 58 7.61 9.61 9.28
CA ALA A 58 8.80 9.33 8.47
C ALA A 58 8.47 9.16 6.98
N TYR A 59 7.22 8.77 6.69
CA TYR A 59 6.73 8.55 5.34
C TYR A 59 5.43 9.30 5.08
N ILE A 60 5.14 9.54 3.82
CA ILE A 60 3.82 9.93 3.33
C ILE A 60 3.35 8.81 2.39
N ALA A 61 2.25 8.15 2.73
CA ALA A 61 1.58 7.20 1.85
C ALA A 61 0.48 7.93 1.07
N THR A 62 0.57 7.96 -0.25
CA THR A 62 -0.38 8.68 -1.12
C THR A 62 -0.76 7.85 -2.34
N GLN A 63 -1.92 8.15 -2.93
CA GLN A 63 -2.29 7.62 -4.24
C GLN A 63 -1.41 8.21 -5.35
N ALA A 64 -1.36 7.55 -6.50
CA ALA A 64 -0.73 8.11 -7.69
C ALA A 64 -1.44 9.44 -8.06
N PRO A 65 -0.71 10.50 -8.44
CA PRO A 65 -1.33 11.78 -8.76
C PRO A 65 -2.36 11.62 -9.88
N LEU A 66 -3.52 12.29 -9.75
CA LEU A 66 -4.49 12.45 -10.84
C LEU A 66 -4.14 13.70 -11.65
N ALA A 67 -4.66 13.81 -12.87
CA ALA A 67 -4.52 15.04 -13.65
C ALA A 67 -5.03 16.28 -12.89
N CYS A 68 -6.14 16.15 -12.16
CA CYS A 68 -6.73 17.21 -11.34
C CYS A 68 -5.99 17.47 -10.02
N THR A 69 -5.17 16.54 -9.52
CA THR A 69 -4.44 16.70 -8.24
C THR A 69 -2.93 16.87 -8.45
N LEU A 70 -2.50 17.12 -9.69
CA LEU A 70 -1.08 17.18 -10.05
C LEU A 70 -0.37 18.36 -9.39
N GLU A 71 -1.03 19.52 -9.36
CA GLU A 71 -0.53 20.70 -8.64
C GLU A 71 -0.51 20.47 -7.13
N ASP A 72 -1.58 19.87 -6.58
CA ASP A 72 -1.67 19.54 -5.16
C ASP A 72 -0.54 18.58 -4.73
N PHE A 73 -0.18 17.62 -5.59
CA PHE A 73 0.92 16.69 -5.33
C PHE A 73 2.26 17.41 -5.20
N TRP A 74 2.62 18.29 -6.15
CA TRP A 74 3.87 19.05 -6.05
C TRP A 74 3.85 20.04 -4.88
N ARG A 75 2.69 20.63 -4.57
CA ARG A 75 2.50 21.47 -3.37
C ARG A 75 2.75 20.66 -2.10
N MET A 76 2.26 19.42 -2.02
CA MET A 76 2.54 18.49 -0.92
C MET A 76 4.03 18.21 -0.76
N ILE A 77 4.72 17.83 -1.85
CA ILE A 77 6.17 17.56 -1.83
C ILE A 77 6.93 18.77 -1.28
N TRP A 78 6.60 19.97 -1.75
CA TRP A 78 7.24 21.21 -1.33
C TRP A 78 6.95 21.58 0.13
N GLU A 79 5.68 21.61 0.53
CA GLU A 79 5.26 22.06 1.86
C GLU A 79 5.71 21.11 2.96
N THR A 80 5.76 19.80 2.68
CA THR A 80 6.22 18.78 3.64
C THR A 80 7.72 18.64 3.72
N GLY A 81 8.47 19.26 2.80
CA GLY A 81 9.92 19.09 2.71
C GLY A 81 10.36 17.70 2.23
N SER A 82 9.45 16.94 1.60
CA SER A 82 9.77 15.65 1.01
C SER A 82 10.74 15.83 -0.16
N CYS A 83 11.94 15.28 -0.03
CA CYS A 83 12.96 15.28 -1.09
C CYS A 83 13.14 13.90 -1.74
N LEU A 84 12.40 12.89 -1.28
CA LEU A 84 12.45 11.53 -1.80
C LEU A 84 11.05 11.05 -2.15
N ILE A 85 10.89 10.62 -3.40
CA ILE A 85 9.65 10.05 -3.91
C ILE A 85 9.93 8.62 -4.33
N VAL A 86 9.11 7.68 -3.88
CA VAL A 86 9.14 6.27 -4.29
C VAL A 86 7.86 5.98 -5.06
N ARG A 87 8.00 5.62 -6.33
CA ARG A 87 6.91 5.26 -7.23
C ARG A 87 6.92 3.73 -7.42
N LEU A 88 5.80 3.11 -7.07
CA LEU A 88 5.53 1.66 -7.13
C LEU A 88 4.30 1.39 -8.01
N GLU A 89 4.17 2.13 -9.11
CA GLU A 89 3.05 1.96 -10.04
C GLU A 89 3.31 0.77 -10.96
N SER A 90 2.23 0.19 -11.50
CA SER A 90 2.32 -0.81 -12.56
C SER A 90 2.16 -0.13 -13.91
N LEU A 91 2.63 -0.77 -14.97
CA LEU A 91 2.04 -0.52 -16.28
C LEU A 91 0.51 -0.69 -16.23
N PRO A 92 -0.26 0.15 -16.95
CA PRO A 92 -1.71 0.04 -16.98
C PRO A 92 -2.12 -1.36 -17.43
N SER A 93 -2.90 -2.05 -16.59
CA SER A 93 -3.50 -3.32 -16.98
C SER A 93 -4.68 -3.04 -17.90
N LEU A 94 -4.83 -3.81 -18.98
CA LEU A 94 -6.02 -3.77 -19.85
C LEU A 94 -7.34 -3.96 -19.05
N ASN A 95 -7.24 -4.55 -17.85
CA ASN A 95 -8.39 -4.84 -16.98
C ASN A 95 -8.66 -3.78 -15.90
N ASP A 96 -7.81 -2.74 -15.75
CA ASP A 96 -8.04 -1.61 -14.84
C ASP A 96 -8.01 -0.28 -15.61
N PRO A 97 -9.14 0.20 -16.13
CA PRO A 97 -9.22 1.43 -16.91
C PRO A 97 -8.70 2.67 -16.16
N LYS A 98 -8.79 2.70 -14.82
CA LYS A 98 -8.34 3.84 -14.00
C LYS A 98 -6.83 3.85 -13.76
N SER A 99 -6.14 2.74 -14.01
CA SER A 99 -4.67 2.72 -14.05
C SER A 99 -4.09 3.54 -15.21
N ALA A 100 -4.89 3.80 -16.26
CA ALA A 100 -4.51 4.66 -17.37
C ALA A 100 -4.57 6.17 -17.03
N ASP A 101 -5.28 6.56 -15.96
CA ASP A 101 -5.42 7.94 -15.49
C ASP A 101 -4.24 8.40 -14.60
N ALA A 102 -3.12 7.71 -14.61
CA ALA A 102 -1.89 8.12 -13.92
C ALA A 102 -0.99 8.92 -14.87
N PRO A 103 -1.13 10.27 -14.94
CA PRO A 103 -0.27 11.07 -15.78
C PRO A 103 1.18 10.97 -15.32
N ILE A 104 2.09 11.10 -16.29
CA ILE A 104 3.50 11.36 -16.00
C ILE A 104 3.56 12.73 -15.33
N TYR A 105 3.79 12.73 -14.02
CA TYR A 105 3.77 13.94 -13.20
C TYR A 105 5.11 14.69 -13.16
N TRP A 106 6.15 14.13 -13.78
CA TRP A 106 7.49 14.71 -13.83
C TRP A 106 7.88 15.10 -15.26
N PRO A 107 8.63 16.19 -15.44
CA PRO A 107 9.19 16.55 -16.73
C PRO A 107 10.30 15.58 -17.15
N THR A 108 10.42 15.31 -18.45
CA THR A 108 11.50 14.48 -19.02
C THR A 108 12.51 15.28 -19.83
N ILE A 109 12.05 16.30 -20.56
CA ILE A 109 12.89 17.12 -21.45
C ILE A 109 12.81 18.59 -21.08
N GLN A 110 11.59 19.14 -20.98
CA GLN A 110 11.35 20.54 -20.69
C GLN A 110 10.82 20.71 -19.27
N SER A 111 11.19 21.81 -18.63
CA SER A 111 10.67 22.17 -17.31
C SER A 111 9.14 22.25 -17.32
N ALA A 112 8.52 21.74 -16.26
CA ALA A 112 7.07 21.79 -16.08
C ALA A 112 6.73 22.76 -14.95
N ARG A 113 5.65 23.54 -15.12
CA ARG A 113 5.18 24.49 -14.12
C ARG A 113 3.85 24.02 -13.52
N HIS A 114 3.78 23.97 -12.19
CA HIS A 114 2.60 23.64 -11.42
C HIS A 114 2.38 24.73 -10.37
N GLY A 115 1.45 25.65 -10.64
CA GLY A 115 1.26 26.87 -9.85
C GLY A 115 2.54 27.70 -9.75
N PHE A 116 3.05 27.84 -8.52
CA PHE A 116 4.29 28.59 -8.21
C PHE A 116 5.57 27.76 -8.32
N LEU A 117 5.45 26.44 -8.50
CA LEU A 117 6.58 25.53 -8.54
C LEU A 117 6.96 25.24 -9.98
N VAL A 118 8.24 25.40 -10.31
CA VAL A 118 8.83 24.98 -11.57
C VAL A 118 9.72 23.77 -11.29
N ILE A 119 9.47 22.67 -11.99
CA ILE A 119 10.24 21.44 -11.88
C ILE A 119 11.11 21.32 -13.14
N ASP A 120 12.42 21.25 -12.92
CA ASP A 120 13.41 21.02 -13.97
C ASP A 120 13.93 19.58 -13.90
N PRO A 121 14.00 18.84 -15.02
CA PRO A 121 14.72 17.58 -15.05
C PRO A 121 16.23 17.83 -14.99
N ILE A 122 16.95 17.14 -14.09
CA ILE A 122 18.41 17.24 -13.98
C ILE A 122 19.07 16.04 -14.64
N ALA A 123 18.77 14.84 -14.14
CA ALA A 123 19.41 13.61 -14.58
C ALA A 123 18.49 12.41 -14.39
N THR A 124 18.70 11.37 -15.17
CA THR A 124 18.02 10.07 -15.04
C THR A 124 19.05 8.96 -15.11
N TYR A 125 19.01 8.06 -14.14
CA TYR A 125 19.89 6.91 -14.02
C TYR A 125 19.06 5.64 -14.00
N THR A 126 19.34 4.73 -14.92
CA THR A 126 18.67 3.42 -14.98
C THR A 126 19.50 2.41 -14.21
N MET A 127 18.93 1.87 -13.12
CA MET A 127 19.46 0.73 -12.39
C MET A 127 18.66 -0.53 -12.76
N ASN A 128 19.07 -1.69 -12.25
CA ASN A 128 18.39 -2.95 -12.54
C ASN A 128 16.97 -2.98 -11.96
N SER A 129 16.81 -2.49 -10.73
CA SER A 129 15.56 -2.63 -9.96
C SER A 129 14.67 -1.37 -10.00
N TYR A 130 15.26 -0.22 -10.33
CA TYR A 130 14.58 1.08 -10.34
C TYR A 130 15.24 2.07 -11.31
N VAL A 131 14.49 3.10 -11.69
CA VAL A 131 15.02 4.28 -12.38
C VAL A 131 15.07 5.44 -11.39
N LEU A 132 16.26 6.02 -11.18
CA LEU A 132 16.45 7.20 -10.35
C LEU A 132 16.38 8.46 -11.20
N ARG A 133 15.48 9.38 -10.86
CA ARG A 133 15.40 10.71 -11.48
C ARG A 133 15.76 11.77 -10.47
N GLU A 134 16.66 12.67 -10.85
CA GLU A 134 16.94 13.88 -10.10
C GLU A 134 16.20 15.06 -10.73
N LEU A 135 15.42 15.75 -9.92
CA LEU A 135 14.58 16.88 -10.31
C LEU A 135 14.96 18.08 -9.43
N ARG A 136 14.97 19.27 -10.01
CA ARG A 136 15.07 20.52 -9.24
C ARG A 136 13.70 21.17 -9.18
N ILE A 137 13.22 21.44 -7.98
CA ILE A 137 12.03 22.25 -7.76
C ILE A 137 12.47 23.66 -7.41
N THR A 138 11.91 24.66 -8.08
CA THR A 138 12.11 26.09 -7.82
C THR A 138 10.78 26.73 -7.47
N ASP A 139 10.68 27.38 -6.31
CA ASP A 139 9.54 28.22 -5.96
C ASP A 139 9.73 29.61 -6.56
N THR A 140 8.87 29.96 -7.50
CA THR A 140 8.95 31.24 -8.25
C THR A 140 8.60 32.46 -7.40
N ARG A 141 8.05 32.28 -6.20
CA ARG A 141 7.69 33.39 -5.30
C ARG A 141 8.90 34.00 -4.61
N ASP A 142 9.85 33.17 -4.20
CA ASP A 142 11.03 33.57 -3.44
C ASP A 142 12.36 33.10 -4.07
N GLY A 143 12.32 32.31 -5.14
CA GLY A 143 13.48 31.77 -5.84
C GLY A 143 14.16 30.62 -5.11
N THR A 144 13.59 30.11 -4.01
CA THR A 144 14.19 28.99 -3.28
C THR A 144 14.11 27.71 -4.09
N THR A 145 15.13 26.85 -3.95
CA THR A 145 15.26 25.62 -4.74
C THR A 145 15.52 24.41 -3.86
N ARG A 146 15.05 23.24 -4.31
CA ARG A 146 15.33 21.94 -3.67
C ARG A 146 15.55 20.87 -4.73
N THR A 147 16.49 19.97 -4.48
CA THR A 147 16.64 18.76 -5.28
C THR A 147 15.74 17.67 -4.73
N VAL A 148 14.88 17.11 -5.57
CA VAL A 148 14.01 15.98 -5.27
C VAL A 148 14.46 14.79 -6.10
N ARG A 149 14.56 13.63 -5.46
CA ARG A 149 14.93 12.37 -6.11
C ARG A 149 13.74 11.43 -6.15
N GLN A 150 13.43 10.94 -7.33
CA GLN A 150 12.36 9.97 -7.55
C GLN A 150 12.98 8.60 -7.86
N PHE A 151 12.66 7.61 -7.03
CA PHE A 151 12.92 6.20 -7.27
C PHE A 151 11.68 5.60 -7.93
N ASP A 152 11.79 5.30 -9.21
CA ASP A 152 10.74 4.65 -9.99
C ASP A 152 11.02 3.15 -10.07
N ALA A 153 10.40 2.40 -9.17
CA ALA A 153 10.54 0.95 -9.05
C ALA A 153 9.42 0.21 -9.81
N THR A 154 8.84 0.83 -10.85
CA THR A 154 7.88 0.18 -11.77
C THR A 154 8.41 -1.18 -12.27
N PRO A 155 9.69 -1.36 -12.68
CA PRO A 155 10.19 -2.67 -13.12
C PRO A 155 10.07 -3.77 -12.06
N THR A 156 10.39 -3.44 -10.80
CA THR A 156 10.20 -4.36 -9.66
C THR A 156 8.71 -4.64 -9.43
N THR A 157 7.87 -3.63 -9.62
CA THR A 157 6.45 -3.75 -9.26
C THR A 157 5.59 -4.45 -10.31
N ASP A 158 5.96 -4.37 -11.59
CA ASP A 158 5.32 -5.15 -12.66
C ASP A 158 5.53 -6.65 -12.43
N ALA A 159 6.75 -7.06 -12.03
CA ALA A 159 7.06 -8.43 -11.66
C ALA A 159 6.30 -8.93 -10.41
N MET A 160 5.85 -8.02 -9.53
CA MET A 160 4.97 -8.37 -8.40
C MET A 160 3.54 -8.71 -8.82
N ILE A 161 3.03 -8.26 -9.98
CA ILE A 161 1.66 -8.62 -10.42
C ILE A 161 1.56 -10.11 -10.71
N GLU A 162 2.61 -10.70 -11.27
CA GLU A 162 2.67 -12.14 -11.56
C GLU A 162 2.68 -13.02 -10.29
N PHE A 163 2.66 -12.41 -9.11
CA PHE A 163 2.45 -13.06 -7.83
C PHE A 163 0.98 -13.49 -7.63
N GLU A 164 0.00 -12.87 -8.31
CA GLU A 164 -1.38 -13.34 -8.28
C GLU A 164 -1.52 -14.60 -9.15
N PRO A 165 -1.89 -15.76 -8.58
CA PRO A 165 -2.09 -16.95 -9.39
C PRO A 165 -3.29 -16.72 -10.29
N ALA A 166 -3.06 -16.73 -11.61
CA ALA A 166 -4.10 -17.14 -12.53
C ALA A 166 -4.62 -18.49 -12.03
N HIS A 167 -5.90 -18.56 -11.63
CA HIS A 167 -6.62 -19.71 -11.05
C HIS A 167 -6.64 -19.78 -9.51
N GLY A 168 -7.58 -19.04 -8.91
CA GLY A 168 -7.94 -19.17 -7.50
C GLY A 168 -9.20 -18.38 -7.15
N GLY A 169 -10.32 -18.65 -7.82
CA GLY A 169 -11.62 -18.11 -7.46
C GLY A 169 -12.03 -18.57 -6.05
N PHE A 170 -11.69 -17.77 -5.04
CA PHE A 170 -12.47 -17.70 -3.81
C PHE A 170 -13.36 -16.46 -3.94
N GLY A 171 -14.63 -16.71 -4.21
CA GLY A 171 -15.61 -15.68 -4.51
C GLY A 171 -15.66 -14.60 -3.43
N SER A 172 -15.48 -13.36 -3.87
CA SER A 172 -16.21 -12.24 -3.28
C SER A 172 -17.70 -12.54 -3.46
N THR A 173 -18.33 -13.16 -2.45
CA THR A 173 -19.79 -13.29 -2.41
C THR A 173 -20.27 -13.13 -0.98
N ARG A 174 -20.35 -11.88 -0.50
CA ARG A 174 -21.34 -11.54 0.52
C ARG A 174 -21.82 -10.08 0.55
N LEU A 175 -21.64 -9.30 -0.51
CA LEU A 175 -22.21 -7.95 -0.60
C LEU A 175 -22.84 -7.57 -1.96
N GLU A 176 -22.87 -8.46 -2.94
CA GLU A 176 -23.47 -8.20 -4.28
C GLU A 176 -24.71 -9.05 -4.60
N ARG A 177 -25.55 -9.38 -3.60
CA ARG A 177 -26.86 -10.01 -3.86
C ARG A 177 -28.03 -9.30 -3.17
N LEU A 178 -28.11 -7.98 -3.34
CA LEU A 178 -29.32 -7.22 -3.01
C LEU A 178 -29.68 -6.16 -4.07
N ASN A 179 -29.24 -6.31 -5.32
CA ASN A 179 -29.72 -5.43 -6.39
C ASN A 179 -29.72 -6.13 -7.74
N GLU A 180 -30.78 -6.90 -8.01
CA GLU A 180 -31.38 -6.93 -9.35
C GLU A 180 -32.91 -7.03 -9.25
N PRO A 181 -33.65 -6.31 -10.10
CA PRO A 181 -35.11 -6.24 -10.05
C PRO A 181 -35.73 -7.40 -10.85
N GLY A 182 -36.66 -8.12 -10.23
CA GLY A 182 -37.55 -9.02 -10.97
C GLY A 182 -37.52 -10.47 -10.52
N VAL A 183 -38.03 -10.74 -9.32
CA VAL A 183 -38.69 -12.02 -9.02
C VAL A 183 -39.99 -11.70 -8.29
N LYS A 184 -41.12 -12.10 -8.89
CA LYS A 184 -42.45 -11.92 -8.32
C LYS A 184 -42.60 -12.73 -7.05
N LEU A 185 -42.93 -12.05 -5.95
CA LEU A 185 -43.41 -12.67 -4.71
C LEU A 185 -44.77 -13.31 -5.01
N LEU A 186 -44.92 -14.60 -4.75
CA LEU A 186 -46.23 -15.24 -4.58
C LEU A 186 -46.39 -15.59 -3.11
N ASP A 187 -47.55 -15.18 -2.59
CA ASP A 187 -48.01 -15.25 -1.22
C ASP A 187 -47.99 -16.67 -0.62
N LEU A 188 -47.59 -16.75 0.64
CA LEU A 188 -47.98 -17.84 1.53
C LEU A 188 -48.35 -17.24 2.90
N ASN A 189 -49.65 -16.95 3.06
CA ASN A 189 -50.32 -16.94 4.35
C ASN A 189 -51.11 -18.25 4.48
N ASP A 190 -50.88 -18.99 5.56
CA ASP A 190 -51.89 -19.46 6.54
C ASP A 190 -51.42 -20.71 7.32
N CYS A 191 -51.41 -20.56 8.66
CA CYS A 191 -51.94 -21.43 9.74
C CYS A 191 -51.93 -22.97 9.56
N ASP A 192 -51.69 -23.88 10.52
CA ASP A 192 -51.42 -23.91 11.97
C ASP A 192 -51.05 -25.41 12.31
N PRO A 193 -50.93 -25.91 13.57
CA PRO A 193 -50.03 -27.02 13.95
C PRO A 193 -50.75 -28.36 14.26
N LEU A 194 -49.99 -29.45 14.41
CA LEU A 194 -50.16 -30.59 15.35
C LEU A 194 -49.44 -31.87 14.83
N ALA A 195 -48.58 -32.46 15.66
CA ALA A 195 -48.60 -33.89 16.06
C ALA A 195 -47.23 -34.36 16.60
N ALA A 196 -47.30 -35.17 17.65
CA ALA A 196 -46.23 -35.57 18.55
C ALA A 196 -45.69 -37.00 18.29
N SER A 197 -44.70 -37.38 19.12
CA SER A 197 -44.14 -38.72 19.39
C SER A 197 -43.09 -39.22 18.38
N SER A 198 -41.98 -39.88 18.72
CA SER A 198 -41.53 -40.55 19.96
C SER A 198 -40.01 -40.79 19.91
N SER A 199 -39.36 -40.79 21.08
CA SER A 199 -37.99 -41.30 21.34
C SER A 199 -38.01 -42.81 21.69
N PRO A 200 -36.88 -43.54 21.64
CA PRO A 200 -36.05 -43.73 22.85
C PRO A 200 -34.52 -43.79 22.57
N SER A 201 -33.69 -43.03 23.29
CA SER A 201 -32.79 -43.43 24.40
C SER A 201 -31.78 -44.57 24.12
N GLN A 202 -30.49 -44.27 24.23
CA GLN A 202 -29.56 -44.99 25.11
C GLN A 202 -28.25 -44.21 25.32
N THR A 203 -27.78 -44.29 26.56
CA THR A 203 -26.64 -43.65 27.20
C THR A 203 -25.34 -44.37 26.85
N ASP A 204 -24.20 -43.68 26.89
CA ASP A 204 -23.15 -43.97 27.88
C ASP A 204 -21.93 -43.06 27.73
N SER A 205 -21.22 -42.98 28.85
CA SER A 205 -20.32 -41.95 29.30
C SER A 205 -18.86 -42.38 29.31
N LEU A 206 -17.98 -41.37 29.39
CA LEU A 206 -16.62 -41.36 29.97
C LEU A 206 -15.40 -41.81 29.11
N LEU A 207 -14.51 -40.82 28.98
CA LEU A 207 -13.04 -40.86 28.90
C LEU A 207 -12.38 -42.24 28.95
N ASP A 208 -11.63 -42.55 27.89
CA ASP A 208 -10.40 -43.34 28.04
C ASP A 208 -9.31 -42.82 27.11
N ALA A 209 -8.13 -42.59 27.68
CA ALA A 209 -6.92 -42.22 26.99
C ALA A 209 -6.07 -43.48 26.83
N SER A 210 -5.93 -43.97 25.60
CA SER A 210 -4.94 -45.01 25.30
C SER A 210 -4.36 -44.79 23.91
N LEU A 211 -3.06 -44.50 23.91
CA LEU A 211 -2.16 -44.58 22.77
C LEU A 211 -2.20 -46.00 22.20
N THR A 212 -2.50 -46.15 20.91
CA THR A 212 -1.63 -46.78 19.89
C THR A 212 -2.45 -47.15 18.63
N ASN A 213 -1.75 -47.10 17.50
CA ASN A 213 -2.13 -47.56 16.16
C ASN A 213 -3.06 -46.68 15.32
N GLY A 214 -2.41 -45.82 14.53
CA GLY A 214 -2.37 -46.06 13.09
C GLY A 214 -3.59 -45.57 12.31
N ASN A 215 -3.61 -44.28 11.97
CA ASN A 215 -4.04 -43.89 10.64
C ASN A 215 -3.27 -42.66 10.16
N SER A 216 -2.32 -42.92 9.28
CA SER A 216 -1.53 -41.95 8.54
C SER A 216 -2.44 -41.13 7.63
N ASN A 217 -2.89 -39.98 8.12
CA ASN A 217 -3.30 -38.84 7.29
C ASN A 217 -3.03 -37.54 8.04
N MET A 218 -1.77 -37.37 8.45
CA MET A 218 -1.19 -36.03 8.51
C MET A 218 -1.20 -35.51 7.08
N ASN A 219 -2.17 -34.64 6.78
CA ASN A 219 -2.14 -33.75 5.63
C ASN A 219 -0.75 -33.12 5.60
N ARG A 220 0.10 -33.65 4.71
CA ARG A 220 1.40 -33.08 4.39
C ARG A 220 1.11 -31.68 3.88
N LEU A 221 1.35 -30.68 4.72
CA LEU A 221 1.71 -29.34 4.27
C LEU A 221 2.85 -29.54 3.27
N ARG A 222 2.54 -29.52 1.98
CA ARG A 222 3.54 -29.58 0.92
C ARG A 222 4.48 -28.39 1.16
N PRO A 223 5.80 -28.57 1.16
CA PRO A 223 6.70 -27.45 1.35
C PRO A 223 6.49 -26.48 0.18
N ILE A 224 5.99 -25.29 0.50
CA ILE A 224 5.94 -24.15 -0.43
C ILE A 224 7.37 -23.73 -0.87
N ASN A 225 8.42 -24.29 -0.25
CA ASN A 225 9.71 -23.64 -0.11
C ASN A 225 10.73 -23.73 -1.26
N ALA A 226 10.71 -24.70 -2.16
CA ALA A 226 11.77 -24.80 -3.20
C ALA A 226 11.45 -23.96 -4.46
N ASN A 227 10.26 -24.13 -5.01
CA ASN A 227 9.85 -23.44 -6.25
C ASN A 227 9.50 -21.96 -6.01
N PHE A 228 9.05 -21.61 -4.80
CA PHE A 228 8.74 -20.24 -4.44
C PHE A 228 10.03 -19.40 -4.31
N LYS A 229 11.04 -19.92 -3.60
CA LYS A 229 12.31 -19.21 -3.45
C LYS A 229 12.98 -18.93 -4.80
N GLN A 230 13.10 -19.95 -5.66
CA GLN A 230 13.74 -19.77 -6.97
C GLN A 230 12.98 -18.82 -7.91
N ARG A 231 11.64 -18.76 -7.82
CA ARG A 231 10.83 -17.89 -8.67
C ARG A 231 10.84 -16.43 -8.22
N TYR A 232 10.92 -16.17 -6.91
CA TYR A 232 10.71 -14.84 -6.34
C TYR A 232 11.96 -14.21 -5.73
N GLN A 233 13.10 -14.91 -5.74
CA GLN A 233 14.37 -14.40 -5.21
C GLN A 233 14.78 -13.09 -5.89
N SER A 234 14.85 -13.05 -7.22
CA SER A 234 15.23 -11.83 -7.96
C SER A 234 14.31 -10.64 -7.67
N LEU A 235 13.01 -10.91 -7.49
CA LEU A 235 12.01 -9.91 -7.14
C LEU A 235 12.20 -9.39 -5.72
N CYS A 236 12.47 -10.28 -4.76
CA CYS A 236 12.80 -9.90 -3.39
C CYS A 236 14.09 -9.08 -3.35
N GLU A 237 15.13 -9.51 -4.06
CA GLU A 237 16.39 -8.78 -4.17
C GLU A 237 16.19 -7.37 -4.74
N ALA A 238 15.35 -7.23 -5.78
CA ALA A 238 15.04 -5.94 -6.39
C ALA A 238 14.27 -5.00 -5.44
N MET A 239 13.32 -5.54 -4.67
CA MET A 239 12.62 -4.78 -3.63
C MET A 239 13.56 -4.38 -2.49
N LEU A 240 14.43 -5.30 -2.03
CA LEU A 240 15.45 -5.02 -1.02
C LEU A 240 16.41 -3.93 -1.48
N GLU A 241 16.92 -4.04 -2.71
CA GLU A 241 17.79 -3.05 -3.32
C GLU A 241 17.12 -1.68 -3.32
N THR A 242 15.86 -1.61 -3.77
CA THR A 242 15.08 -0.37 -3.78
C THR A 242 14.94 0.22 -2.38
N VAL A 243 14.48 -0.56 -1.40
CA VAL A 243 14.29 -0.10 0.00
C VAL A 243 15.61 0.38 0.59
N ILE A 244 16.69 -0.39 0.43
CA ILE A 244 18.01 -0.07 0.97
C ILE A 244 18.56 1.20 0.32
N GLN A 245 18.49 1.33 -1.00
CA GLN A 245 19.03 2.50 -1.71
C GLN A 245 18.25 3.78 -1.40
N VAL A 246 16.92 3.71 -1.23
CA VAL A 246 16.13 4.86 -0.79
C VAL A 246 16.59 5.35 0.58
N HIS A 247 16.76 4.45 1.55
CA HIS A 247 17.17 4.83 2.91
C HIS A 247 18.64 5.28 2.97
N LYS A 248 19.55 4.60 2.24
CA LYS A 248 20.95 5.04 2.09
C LYS A 248 21.02 6.44 1.48
N THR A 249 20.20 6.74 0.48
CA THR A 249 20.14 8.07 -0.14
C THR A 249 19.62 9.13 0.83
N LYS A 250 18.58 8.82 1.61
CA LYS A 250 18.05 9.73 2.66
C LYS A 250 19.13 10.11 3.66
N GLU A 251 19.87 9.12 4.16
CA GLU A 251 20.95 9.31 5.12
C GLU A 251 22.14 10.05 4.52
N HIS A 252 22.59 9.64 3.32
CA HIS A 252 23.76 10.22 2.65
C HIS A 252 23.61 11.71 2.37
N PHE A 253 22.41 12.15 1.93
CA PHE A 253 22.13 13.56 1.65
C PHE A 253 21.57 14.33 2.87
N GLY A 254 21.48 13.71 4.05
CA GLY A 254 20.96 14.36 5.25
C GLY A 254 19.54 14.90 5.08
N MET A 255 18.68 14.15 4.39
CA MET A 255 17.32 14.61 4.09
C MET A 255 16.40 14.38 5.29
N ASP A 256 15.94 15.45 5.93
CA ASP A 256 15.09 15.35 7.12
C ASP A 256 13.62 15.04 6.80
N GLY A 257 13.10 15.58 5.69
CA GLY A 257 11.68 15.45 5.32
C GLY A 257 11.22 14.01 5.06
N PRO A 258 9.90 13.74 5.10
CA PRO A 258 9.35 12.40 4.94
C PRO A 258 9.66 11.83 3.55
N ILE A 259 9.72 10.50 3.44
CA ILE A 259 9.77 9.82 2.15
C ILE A 259 8.34 9.69 1.63
N THR A 260 8.04 10.29 0.48
CA THR A 260 6.72 10.12 -0.17
C THR A 260 6.70 8.82 -0.96
N VAL A 261 5.81 7.89 -0.61
CA VAL A 261 5.65 6.59 -1.25
C VAL A 261 4.26 6.52 -1.88
N HIS A 262 4.20 6.12 -3.15
CA HIS A 262 2.92 5.95 -3.84
C HIS A 262 2.91 4.77 -4.80
N CYS A 263 1.73 4.20 -4.97
CA CYS A 263 1.33 3.29 -6.04
C CYS A 263 -0.05 3.77 -6.54
N ASN A 264 -0.80 2.96 -7.31
CA ASN A 264 -2.12 3.38 -7.82
C ASN A 264 -3.02 4.01 -6.73
N LEU A 265 -3.36 3.27 -5.68
CA LEU A 265 -4.22 3.76 -4.58
C LEU A 265 -3.45 4.24 -3.33
N GLY A 266 -2.13 4.10 -3.31
CA GLY A 266 -1.34 4.36 -2.10
C GLY A 266 -1.63 3.39 -0.96
N ALA A 267 -2.00 2.15 -1.31
CA ALA A 267 -2.47 1.12 -0.38
C ALA A 267 -1.60 -0.15 -0.48
N GLY A 268 -1.87 -1.06 -1.42
CA GLY A 268 -1.21 -2.37 -1.53
C GLY A 268 0.33 -2.35 -1.54
N ARG A 269 0.94 -2.09 -2.70
CA ARG A 269 2.42 -2.03 -2.86
C ARG A 269 3.09 -0.96 -2.01
N THR A 270 2.42 0.17 -1.80
CA THR A 270 2.89 1.20 -0.85
C THR A 270 3.04 0.60 0.55
N GLY A 271 2.06 -0.17 1.00
CA GLY A 271 2.12 -0.91 2.26
C GLY A 271 3.19 -1.98 2.29
N VAL A 272 3.45 -2.68 1.18
CA VAL A 272 4.57 -3.63 1.07
C VAL A 272 5.91 -2.94 1.30
N PHE A 273 6.17 -1.84 0.60
CA PHE A 273 7.39 -1.05 0.77
C PHE A 273 7.55 -0.56 2.22
N LEU A 274 6.48 -0.03 2.81
CA LEU A 274 6.49 0.45 4.19
C LEU A 274 6.71 -0.68 5.21
N ALA A 275 6.03 -1.82 5.04
CA ALA A 275 6.16 -2.97 5.93
C ALA A 275 7.58 -3.55 5.90
N ILE A 276 8.14 -3.72 4.70
CA ILE A 276 9.53 -4.16 4.53
C ILE A 276 10.49 -3.14 5.14
N SER A 277 10.32 -1.85 4.87
CA SER A 277 11.18 -0.80 5.44
C SER A 277 11.24 -0.83 6.97
N LEU A 278 10.08 -0.98 7.62
CA LEU A 278 9.99 -1.07 9.08
C LEU A 278 10.59 -2.37 9.62
N VAL A 279 10.27 -3.50 9.00
CA VAL A 279 10.76 -4.82 9.43
C VAL A 279 12.27 -4.92 9.26
N LEU A 280 12.85 -4.44 8.17
CA LEU A 280 14.29 -4.48 7.96
C LEU A 280 15.04 -3.65 9.02
N GLN A 281 14.54 -2.45 9.33
CA GLN A 281 15.12 -1.64 10.40
C GLN A 281 15.01 -2.34 11.75
N ARG A 282 13.83 -2.86 12.10
CA ARG A 282 13.62 -3.58 13.37
C ARG A 282 14.49 -4.82 13.47
N MET A 283 14.59 -5.60 12.41
CA MET A 283 15.42 -6.80 12.35
C MET A 283 16.90 -6.46 12.54
N ARG A 284 17.39 -5.37 11.93
CA ARG A 284 18.77 -4.90 12.08
C ARG A 284 19.11 -4.46 13.51
N TYR A 285 18.16 -3.87 14.24
CA TYR A 285 18.44 -3.29 15.57
C TYR A 285 18.03 -4.19 16.74
N GLU A 286 16.96 -4.98 16.61
CA GLU A 286 16.42 -5.83 17.67
C GLU A 286 16.60 -7.33 17.40
N GLY A 287 16.92 -7.73 16.16
CA GLY A 287 17.03 -9.14 15.78
C GLY A 287 15.69 -9.90 15.78
N VAL A 288 14.56 -9.17 15.78
CA VAL A 288 13.21 -9.76 15.78
C VAL A 288 12.39 -9.32 14.57
N VAL A 289 11.45 -10.18 14.17
CA VAL A 289 10.53 -9.93 13.06
C VAL A 289 9.10 -10.11 13.54
N ASP A 290 8.27 -9.09 13.35
CA ASP A 290 6.83 -9.15 13.62
C ASP A 290 6.07 -8.45 12.50
N MET A 291 5.84 -9.19 11.42
CA MET A 291 5.15 -8.66 10.24
C MET A 291 3.67 -8.38 10.52
N PHE A 292 3.03 -9.19 11.37
CA PHE A 292 1.61 -9.04 11.69
C PHE A 292 1.34 -7.72 12.41
N GLN A 293 2.06 -7.44 13.50
CA GLN A 293 1.88 -6.18 14.21
C GLN A 293 2.32 -4.99 13.35
N THR A 294 3.37 -5.14 12.53
CA THR A 294 3.80 -4.09 11.61
C THR A 294 2.68 -3.70 10.65
N VAL A 295 2.07 -4.66 9.94
CA VAL A 295 0.98 -4.38 9.01
C VAL A 295 -0.28 -3.89 9.72
N LYS A 296 -0.58 -4.42 10.91
CA LYS A 296 -1.70 -3.93 11.75
C LYS A 296 -1.53 -2.45 12.10
N LEU A 297 -0.33 -2.03 12.52
CA LEU A 297 -0.03 -0.64 12.88
C LEU A 297 -0.03 0.29 11.67
N LEU A 298 0.45 -0.19 10.51
CA LEU A 298 0.34 0.52 9.25
C LEU A 298 -1.13 0.77 8.88
N ARG A 299 -1.97 -0.27 8.92
CA ARG A 299 -3.40 -0.17 8.60
C ARG A 299 -4.18 0.73 9.55
N TRP A 300 -3.69 0.91 10.78
CA TRP A 300 -4.28 1.86 11.73
C TRP A 300 -4.05 3.33 11.33
N GLN A 301 -3.02 3.59 10.53
CA GLN A 301 -2.66 4.92 10.06
C GLN A 301 -3.23 5.19 8.65
N ARG A 302 -3.35 4.19 7.79
CA ARG A 302 -4.01 4.34 6.49
C ARG A 302 -4.71 3.04 6.06
N PRO A 303 -5.99 3.10 5.66
CA PRO A 303 -6.74 1.92 5.26
C PRO A 303 -6.13 1.29 3.99
N GLY A 304 -6.22 -0.04 3.91
CA GLY A 304 -5.83 -0.81 2.73
C GLY A 304 -4.33 -1.06 2.55
N LEU A 305 -3.45 -0.54 3.41
CA LEU A 305 -2.01 -0.86 3.35
C LEU A 305 -1.77 -2.38 3.41
N VAL A 306 -1.02 -2.90 2.43
CA VAL A 306 -0.89 -4.34 2.12
C VAL A 306 -2.28 -4.94 1.89
N SER A 307 -2.83 -4.80 0.68
CA SER A 307 -4.22 -5.07 0.36
C SER A 307 -4.54 -6.56 0.21
N THR A 308 -3.60 -7.37 -0.28
CA THR A 308 -3.85 -8.79 -0.58
C THR A 308 -3.04 -9.75 0.31
N ALA A 309 -3.52 -10.99 0.45
CA ALA A 309 -2.77 -12.06 1.12
C ALA A 309 -1.45 -12.37 0.38
N ALA A 310 -1.44 -12.14 -0.93
CA ALA A 310 -0.28 -12.27 -1.78
C ALA A 310 0.82 -11.27 -1.41
N GLU A 311 0.46 -9.98 -1.34
CA GLU A 311 1.36 -8.91 -0.89
C GLU A 311 1.90 -9.17 0.53
N TYR A 312 1.07 -9.71 1.42
CA TYR A 312 1.49 -10.06 2.77
C TYR A 312 2.49 -11.24 2.80
N ALA A 313 2.25 -12.28 2.00
CA ALA A 313 3.19 -13.39 1.85
C ALA A 313 4.52 -12.93 1.23
N PHE A 314 4.47 -12.01 0.27
CA PHE A 314 5.65 -11.40 -0.32
C PHE A 314 6.50 -10.65 0.72
N CYS A 315 5.88 -9.93 1.66
CA CYS A 315 6.63 -9.27 2.75
C CYS A 315 7.47 -10.27 3.57
N TYR A 316 6.92 -11.45 3.88
CA TYR A 316 7.69 -12.52 4.56
C TYR A 316 8.81 -13.08 3.69
N ALA A 317 8.54 -13.29 2.40
CA ALA A 317 9.53 -13.77 1.45
C ALA A 317 10.73 -12.83 1.38
N THR A 318 10.48 -11.53 1.28
CA THR A 318 11.52 -10.50 1.22
C THR A 318 12.29 -10.38 2.52
N ALA A 319 11.63 -10.48 3.67
CA ALA A 319 12.29 -10.50 4.97
C ALA A 319 13.22 -11.73 5.14
N LEU A 320 12.79 -12.89 4.63
CA LEU A 320 13.61 -14.11 4.63
C LEU A 320 14.83 -13.98 3.70
N GLU A 321 14.66 -13.43 2.49
CA GLU A 321 15.79 -13.21 1.58
C GLU A 321 16.84 -12.27 2.19
N TYR A 322 16.40 -11.22 2.90
CA TYR A 322 17.33 -10.33 3.60
C TYR A 322 18.13 -11.05 4.69
N LEU A 323 17.49 -11.96 5.44
CA LEU A 323 18.17 -12.77 6.46
C LEU A 323 19.18 -13.74 5.84
N ASP A 324 18.79 -14.41 4.75
CA ASP A 324 19.67 -15.35 4.04
C ASP A 324 20.87 -14.64 3.39
N ALA A 325 20.68 -13.38 2.99
CA ALA A 325 21.69 -12.55 2.36
C ALA A 325 22.33 -11.53 3.31
N PHE A 326 22.29 -11.78 4.63
CA PHE A 326 22.72 -10.81 5.65
C PHE A 326 24.12 -10.24 5.36
N GLU A 327 25.09 -11.08 5.01
CA GLU A 327 26.46 -10.65 4.65
C GLU A 327 26.52 -9.72 3.43
N ARG A 328 25.57 -9.84 2.49
CA ARG A 328 25.49 -8.98 1.29
C ARG A 328 24.91 -7.60 1.61
N TYR A 329 24.10 -7.48 2.67
CA TYR A 329 23.36 -6.26 2.99
C TYR A 329 23.89 -5.51 4.21
N THR A 330 24.71 -6.13 5.07
CA THR A 330 25.30 -5.48 6.25
C THR A 330 26.70 -4.90 6.03
N ASN A 331 27.33 -5.18 4.89
CA ASN A 331 28.60 -4.59 4.47
C ASN A 331 28.37 -3.39 3.53
#